data_AF-A0A524MZ06-F1
#
_entry.id   AF-A0A524MZ06-F1
#
_cell.length_a   1.000
_cell.length_b   1.000
_cell.length_c   1.000
_cell.angle_alpha   90.00
_cell.angle_beta   90.00
_cell.angle_gamma   90.00
#
_symmetry.space_group_name_H-M   'P 1'
#
loop_
_entity.id
_entity.type
_entity.pdbx_description
1 polymer ?
#
loop_
_entity_poly.entity_id
_entity_poly.type
_entity_poly.pdbx_seq_one_letter_code
_entity_poly.pdbx_strand_id
1 'polypeptide(L)'
;MSSGKVQVPSGADRIVMGADGHLSVPDRPVVPYIEGDGIGPDIMKAAMFVWNNAVKKAYGSSREIFWMEVFAGEKATEVYGPDAWLPEETLEIIGECLVGIKGPLTTPVGGGIRSLNVAIRQRMDLYVCQRPVRWFKGVESPVKRPDLTDMVVFRENSEDIYAGIEWAEGTPEVKKLIKFLQEEMGTTAIRFPDTSGIG
;
A
#
# COMPACT_ATOMS: atom_id res chain seq x y z
N MET A 1 -25.11 -1.67 -7.04
CA MET A 1 -25.16 -1.09 -5.69
C MET A 1 -24.53 -2.11 -4.77
N SER A 2 -23.28 -1.89 -4.33
CA SER A 2 -22.56 -2.89 -3.54
C SER A 2 -23.29 -3.12 -2.23
N SER A 3 -23.52 -4.39 -1.90
CA SER A 3 -23.96 -4.82 -0.58
C SER A 3 -22.77 -4.70 0.37
N GLY A 4 -22.50 -3.49 0.87
CA GLY A 4 -21.26 -3.21 1.58
C GLY A 4 -21.06 -4.15 2.77
N LYS A 5 -19.93 -4.88 2.78
CA LYS A 5 -19.57 -5.81 3.87
C LYS A 5 -18.85 -5.09 5.00
N VAL A 6 -18.44 -3.84 4.77
CA VAL A 6 -17.78 -2.97 5.74
C VAL A 6 -18.81 -2.39 6.71
N GLN A 7 -18.51 -2.49 8.00
CA GLN A 7 -19.33 -1.88 9.04
C GLN A 7 -18.78 -0.50 9.40
N VAL A 8 -19.59 0.54 9.18
CA VAL A 8 -19.25 1.92 9.53
C VAL A 8 -19.46 2.12 11.03
N PRO A 9 -18.43 2.50 11.81
CA PRO A 9 -18.59 2.77 13.23
C PRO A 9 -19.54 3.94 13.47
N SER A 10 -20.47 3.81 14.43
CA SER A 10 -21.37 4.89 14.82
C SER A 10 -20.67 5.90 15.74
N GLY A 11 -21.01 7.18 15.59
CA GLY A 11 -20.48 8.25 16.46
C GLY A 11 -19.05 8.69 16.15
N ALA A 12 -18.53 8.33 14.97
CA ALA A 12 -17.25 8.77 14.44
C ALA A 12 -17.45 9.82 13.34
N ASP A 13 -16.49 10.75 13.23
CA ASP A 13 -16.48 11.78 12.20
C ASP A 13 -15.37 11.50 11.18
N ARG A 14 -15.60 11.88 9.92
CA ARG A 14 -14.58 11.73 8.87
C ARG A 14 -13.52 12.82 8.99
N ILE A 15 -12.28 12.45 8.69
CA ILE A 15 -11.22 13.43 8.41
C ILE A 15 -11.57 14.11 7.08
N VAL A 16 -11.42 15.43 7.02
CA VAL A 16 -11.69 16.19 5.79
C VAL A 16 -10.47 17.00 5.37
N MET A 17 -10.31 17.17 4.06
CA MET A 17 -9.30 18.05 3.49
C MET A 17 -9.84 19.48 3.48
N GLY A 18 -9.15 20.39 4.17
CA GLY A 18 -9.44 21.82 4.13
C GLY A 18 -9.12 22.41 2.74
N ALA A 19 -9.71 23.57 2.44
CA ALA A 19 -9.44 24.29 1.19
C ALA A 19 -7.98 24.76 1.05
N ASP A 20 -7.24 24.80 2.15
CA ASP A 20 -5.81 25.11 2.25
C ASP A 20 -4.90 23.89 2.06
N GLY A 21 -5.47 22.69 1.87
CA GLY A 21 -4.73 21.43 1.75
C GLY A 21 -4.29 20.83 3.08
N HIS A 22 -4.76 21.36 4.23
CA HIS A 22 -4.51 20.77 5.54
C HIS A 22 -5.66 19.85 5.96
N LEU A 23 -5.32 18.76 6.66
CA LEU A 23 -6.32 17.85 7.22
C LEU A 23 -6.98 18.48 8.45
N SER A 24 -8.31 18.59 8.42
CA SER A 24 -9.12 18.84 9.61
C SER A 24 -9.48 17.50 10.24
N VAL A 25 -8.82 17.17 11.35
CA VAL A 25 -8.99 15.91 12.07
C VAL A 25 -9.92 16.14 13.27
N PRO A 26 -11.12 15.53 13.32
CA PRO A 26 -12.00 15.63 14.47
C PRO A 26 -11.42 14.90 15.70
N ASP A 27 -12.00 15.12 16.88
CA ASP A 27 -11.55 14.44 18.11
C ASP A 27 -11.84 12.93 18.11
N ARG A 28 -12.81 12.50 17.29
CA ARG A 28 -13.23 11.09 17.15
C ARG A 28 -13.17 10.61 15.69
N PRO A 29 -11.99 10.59 15.06
CA PRO A 29 -11.88 10.28 13.64
C PRO A 29 -12.16 8.81 13.37
N VAL A 30 -12.85 8.53 12.27
CA VAL A 30 -12.89 7.19 11.67
C VAL A 30 -11.61 6.94 10.87
N VAL A 31 -10.94 5.82 11.13
CA VAL A 31 -9.72 5.41 10.43
C VAL A 31 -9.92 4.00 9.87
N PRO A 32 -10.01 3.84 8.53
CA PRO A 32 -10.03 2.52 7.92
C PRO A 32 -8.73 1.76 8.17
N TYR A 33 -8.84 0.47 8.43
CA TYR A 33 -7.70 -0.42 8.52
C TYR A 33 -7.90 -1.73 7.76
N ILE A 34 -6.82 -2.23 7.16
CA ILE A 34 -6.76 -3.59 6.62
C ILE A 34 -5.96 -4.43 7.61
N GLU A 35 -6.56 -5.49 8.17
CA GLU A 35 -5.91 -6.37 9.14
C GLU A 35 -4.59 -6.96 8.60
N GLY A 36 -4.60 -7.37 7.33
CA GLY A 36 -3.47 -7.96 6.62
C GLY A 36 -3.43 -9.48 6.70
N ASP A 37 -2.59 -10.08 5.88
CA ASP A 37 -2.45 -11.52 5.73
C ASP A 37 -1.33 -12.08 6.64
N GLY A 38 -1.32 -13.40 6.85
CA GLY A 38 -0.29 -14.08 7.64
C GLY A 38 -0.19 -13.55 9.07
N ILE A 39 0.90 -12.84 9.39
CA ILE A 39 1.12 -12.24 10.71
C ILE A 39 0.27 -10.98 10.98
N GLY A 40 -0.48 -10.51 9.98
CA GLY A 40 -1.29 -9.29 10.04
C GLY A 40 -2.19 -9.16 11.27
N PRO A 41 -3.05 -10.15 11.57
CA PRO A 41 -3.97 -10.09 12.72
C PRO A 41 -3.25 -9.87 14.06
N ASP A 42 -2.10 -10.54 14.26
CA ASP A 42 -1.34 -10.43 15.50
C ASP A 42 -0.74 -9.03 15.68
N ILE A 43 -0.08 -8.51 14.64
CA ILE A 43 0.60 -7.22 14.72
C ILE A 43 -0.39 -6.05 14.69
N MET A 44 -1.50 -6.16 13.96
CA MET A 44 -2.52 -5.10 13.89
C MET A 44 -3.20 -4.94 15.25
N LYS A 45 -3.59 -6.05 15.88
CA LYS A 45 -4.15 -6.04 17.24
C LYS A 45 -3.19 -5.41 18.25
N ALA A 46 -1.91 -5.76 18.19
CA ALA A 46 -0.89 -5.19 19.07
C ALA A 46 -0.69 -3.68 18.81
N ALA A 47 -0.64 -3.26 17.55
CA ALA A 47 -0.47 -1.86 17.16
C ALA A 47 -1.66 -1.00 17.63
N MET A 48 -2.89 -1.45 17.37
CA MET A 48 -4.10 -0.77 17.84
C MET A 48 -4.16 -0.67 19.36
N PHE A 49 -3.75 -1.72 20.09
CA PHE A 49 -3.65 -1.66 21.54
C PHE A 49 -2.71 -0.53 21.99
N VAL A 50 -1.53 -0.41 21.38
CA VAL A 50 -0.56 0.65 21.71
C VAL A 50 -1.12 2.03 21.35
N TRP A 51 -1.67 2.21 20.14
CA TRP A 51 -2.20 3.50 19.69
C TRP A 51 -3.37 3.98 20.54
N ASN A 52 -4.34 3.11 20.82
CA ASN A 52 -5.50 3.45 21.65
C ASN A 52 -5.08 3.88 23.06
N ASN A 53 -4.12 3.17 23.67
CA ASN A 53 -3.60 3.54 24.98
C ASN A 53 -2.76 4.83 24.94
N ALA A 54 -2.01 5.07 23.86
CA ALA A 54 -1.25 6.31 23.69
C ALA A 54 -2.18 7.52 23.57
N VAL A 55 -3.25 7.43 22.76
CA VAL A 55 -4.29 8.47 22.62
C VAL A 55 -4.96 8.72 23.97
N LYS A 56 -5.42 7.66 24.64
CA LYS A 56 -6.04 7.77 25.97
C LYS A 56 -5.12 8.40 27.01
N LYS A 57 -3.82 8.06 26.98
CA LYS A 57 -2.82 8.65 27.90
C LYS A 57 -2.57 10.12 27.62
N ALA A 58 -2.55 10.53 26.36
CA ALA A 58 -2.27 11.92 25.97
C ALA A 58 -3.48 12.84 26.15
N TYR A 59 -4.70 12.34 25.90
CA TYR A 59 -5.90 13.16 25.77
C TYR A 59 -7.04 12.76 26.72
N GLY A 60 -6.85 11.74 27.57
CA GLY A 60 -7.92 11.22 28.41
C GLY A 60 -9.05 10.64 27.57
N SER A 61 -10.28 11.07 27.83
CA SER A 61 -11.48 10.70 27.06
C SER A 61 -11.87 11.72 25.99
N SER A 62 -11.08 12.79 25.81
CA SER A 62 -11.42 13.84 24.84
C SER A 62 -11.18 13.42 23.39
N ARG A 63 -10.32 12.41 23.16
CA ARG A 63 -10.02 11.90 21.81
C ARG A 63 -10.01 10.38 21.78
N GLU A 64 -10.46 9.81 20.66
CA GLU A 64 -10.58 8.36 20.47
C GLU A 64 -10.54 8.02 18.98
N ILE A 65 -9.82 6.96 18.58
CA ILE A 65 -9.82 6.51 17.18
C ILE A 65 -10.94 5.49 16.99
N PHE A 66 -11.78 5.69 15.98
CA PHE A 66 -12.80 4.74 15.57
C PHE A 66 -12.28 3.92 14.40
N TRP A 67 -11.95 2.66 14.67
CA TRP A 67 -11.41 1.76 13.67
C TRP A 67 -12.52 1.19 12.79
N MET A 68 -12.35 1.27 11.46
CA MET A 68 -13.26 0.70 10.48
C MET A 68 -12.52 -0.37 9.67
N GLU A 69 -12.91 -1.63 9.84
CA GLU A 69 -12.25 -2.70 9.08
C GLU A 69 -12.65 -2.66 7.61
N VAL A 70 -11.66 -2.61 6.73
CA VAL A 70 -11.79 -2.78 5.28
C VAL A 70 -10.91 -3.94 4.84
N PHE A 71 -11.23 -4.55 3.69
CA PHE A 71 -10.67 -5.86 3.35
C PHE A 71 -9.79 -5.80 2.10
N ALA A 72 -8.60 -6.41 2.18
CA ALA A 72 -7.76 -6.73 1.03
C ALA A 72 -6.98 -8.01 1.35
N GLY A 73 -6.41 -8.65 0.32
CA GLY A 73 -5.63 -9.88 0.50
C GLY A 73 -6.52 -11.13 0.65
N GLU A 74 -6.00 -12.13 1.35
CA GLU A 74 -6.64 -13.43 1.55
C GLU A 74 -7.99 -13.27 2.24
N LYS A 75 -8.07 -12.43 3.29
CA LYS A 75 -9.32 -12.14 4.00
C LYS A 75 -10.39 -11.54 3.09
N ALA A 76 -10.01 -10.73 2.10
CA ALA A 76 -10.97 -10.20 1.15
C ALA A 76 -11.57 -11.29 0.25
N THR A 77 -10.78 -12.30 -0.12
CA THR A 77 -11.27 -13.43 -0.92
C THR A 77 -12.29 -14.28 -0.17
N GLU A 78 -12.16 -14.38 1.16
CA GLU A 78 -13.14 -15.06 2.02
C GLU A 78 -14.44 -14.26 2.15
N VAL A 79 -14.35 -12.93 2.26
CA VAL A 79 -15.50 -12.04 2.51
C VAL A 79 -16.28 -11.72 1.23
N TYR A 80 -15.59 -11.52 0.11
CA TYR A 80 -16.16 -11.04 -1.16
C TYR A 80 -16.14 -12.09 -2.29
N GLY A 81 -15.40 -13.19 -2.13
CA GLY A 81 -15.28 -14.28 -3.12
C GLY A 81 -13.86 -14.46 -3.67
N PRO A 82 -13.57 -15.61 -4.31
CA PRO A 82 -12.20 -16.09 -4.56
C PRO A 82 -11.30 -15.16 -5.39
N ASP A 83 -11.87 -14.31 -6.24
CA ASP A 83 -11.12 -13.39 -7.10
C ASP A 83 -11.04 -11.95 -6.52
N ALA A 84 -11.70 -11.69 -5.39
CA ALA A 84 -11.83 -10.37 -4.80
C ALA A 84 -10.66 -9.99 -3.88
N TRP A 85 -9.43 -10.02 -4.41
CA TRP A 85 -8.20 -9.72 -3.66
C TRP A 85 -8.08 -8.24 -3.22
N LEU A 86 -8.63 -7.32 -4.01
CA LEU A 86 -8.68 -5.89 -3.70
C LEU A 86 -10.04 -5.32 -4.14
N PRO A 87 -11.07 -5.45 -3.28
CA PRO A 87 -12.39 -4.88 -3.56
C PRO A 87 -12.33 -3.38 -3.79
N GLU A 88 -13.13 -2.88 -4.74
CA GLU A 88 -13.20 -1.43 -5.04
C GLU A 88 -13.67 -0.62 -3.83
N GLU A 89 -14.64 -1.15 -3.10
CA GLU A 89 -15.17 -0.58 -1.86
C GLU A 89 -14.05 -0.21 -0.87
N THR A 90 -12.99 -1.02 -0.79
CA THR A 90 -11.85 -0.74 0.10
C THR A 90 -11.10 0.53 -0.32
N LEU A 91 -10.85 0.72 -1.62
CA LEU A 91 -10.15 1.90 -2.12
C LEU A 91 -10.99 3.16 -2.02
N GLU A 92 -12.29 3.06 -2.35
CA GLU A 92 -13.26 4.14 -2.21
C GLU A 92 -13.33 4.62 -0.76
N ILE A 93 -13.48 3.69 0.20
CA ILE A 93 -13.57 4.03 1.62
C ILE A 93 -12.28 4.68 2.13
N ILE A 94 -11.10 4.16 1.77
CA ILE A 94 -9.82 4.75 2.19
C ILE A 94 -9.67 6.16 1.58
N GLY A 95 -10.03 6.33 0.31
CA GLY A 95 -10.00 7.63 -0.36
C GLY A 95 -10.92 8.66 0.31
N GLU A 96 -12.13 8.24 0.69
CA GLU A 96 -13.08 9.09 1.42
C GLU A 96 -12.65 9.44 2.85
N CYS A 97 -11.92 8.55 3.53
CA CYS A 97 -11.44 8.77 4.90
C CYS A 97 -10.07 9.46 4.97
N LEU A 98 -9.38 9.61 3.82
CA LEU A 98 -8.08 10.26 3.63
C LEU A 98 -6.86 9.60 4.31
N VAL A 99 -7.07 8.92 5.45
CA VAL A 99 -6.03 8.25 6.21
C VAL A 99 -6.45 6.81 6.46
N GLY A 100 -5.59 5.85 6.06
CA GLY A 100 -5.79 4.44 6.34
C GLY A 100 -4.50 3.76 6.78
N ILE A 101 -4.63 2.66 7.52
CA ILE A 101 -3.49 1.83 7.96
C ILE A 101 -3.68 0.41 7.43
N LYS A 102 -2.58 -0.29 7.12
CA LYS A 102 -2.70 -1.69 6.69
C LYS A 102 -1.60 -2.59 7.24
N GLY A 103 -1.97 -3.83 7.53
CA GLY A 103 -1.04 -4.92 7.75
C GLY A 103 -0.30 -5.34 6.46
N PRO A 104 0.56 -6.37 6.55
CA PRO A 104 1.19 -7.01 5.39
C PRO A 104 0.11 -7.63 4.49
N LEU A 105 0.39 -7.72 3.19
CA LEU A 105 -0.50 -8.37 2.23
C LEU A 105 0.30 -9.38 1.40
N THR A 106 -0.20 -10.61 1.31
CA THR A 106 0.33 -11.66 0.45
C THR A 106 0.05 -11.28 -0.99
N THR A 107 1.07 -11.36 -1.86
CA THR A 107 0.85 -11.31 -3.30
C THR A 107 0.86 -12.75 -3.83
N PRO A 108 -0.25 -13.25 -4.40
CA PRO A 108 -0.31 -14.62 -4.90
C PRO A 108 0.73 -14.83 -6.01
N VAL A 109 1.48 -15.93 -5.93
CA VAL A 109 2.50 -16.29 -6.92
C VAL A 109 1.82 -16.92 -8.14
N GLY A 110 2.09 -16.40 -9.34
CA GLY A 110 1.68 -17.02 -10.61
C GLY A 110 0.28 -16.67 -11.14
N GLY A 111 -0.50 -15.84 -10.44
CA GLY A 111 -1.89 -15.51 -10.81
C GLY A 111 -2.09 -14.28 -11.70
N GLY A 112 -1.03 -13.70 -12.27
CA GLY A 112 -1.13 -12.48 -13.10
C GLY A 112 -1.46 -11.18 -12.35
N ILE A 113 -1.75 -11.25 -11.04
CA ILE A 113 -1.94 -10.09 -10.17
C ILE A 113 -0.56 -9.54 -9.78
N ARG A 114 -0.23 -8.35 -10.27
CA ARG A 114 0.90 -7.56 -9.76
C ARG A 114 0.67 -7.23 -8.29
N SER A 115 1.74 -7.07 -7.51
CA SER A 115 1.69 -6.86 -6.06
C SER A 115 0.52 -5.98 -5.60
N LEU A 116 -0.32 -6.48 -4.69
CA LEU A 116 -1.45 -5.72 -4.12
C LEU A 116 -0.97 -4.38 -3.51
N ASN A 117 0.22 -4.38 -2.94
CA ASN A 117 0.83 -3.16 -2.40
C ASN A 117 1.12 -2.13 -3.51
N VAL A 118 1.57 -2.57 -4.68
CA VAL A 118 1.81 -1.70 -5.85
C VAL A 118 0.47 -1.22 -6.41
N ALA A 119 -0.51 -2.13 -6.53
CA ALA A 119 -1.85 -1.78 -7.01
C ALA A 119 -2.50 -0.70 -6.15
N ILE A 120 -2.48 -0.82 -4.82
CA ILE A 120 -3.02 0.22 -3.92
C ILE A 120 -2.34 1.57 -4.16
N ARG A 121 -1.00 1.59 -4.27
CA ARG A 121 -0.23 2.83 -4.48
C ARG A 121 -0.57 3.50 -5.81
N GLN A 122 -0.59 2.74 -6.90
CA GLN A 122 -0.87 3.26 -8.23
C GLN A 122 -2.33 3.72 -8.35
N ARG A 123 -3.29 2.92 -7.87
CA ARG A 123 -4.71 3.24 -8.00
C ARG A 123 -5.14 4.43 -7.13
N MET A 124 -4.48 4.65 -6.02
CA MET A 124 -4.73 5.78 -5.12
C MET A 124 -3.77 6.96 -5.33
N ASP A 125 -2.91 6.90 -6.34
CA ASP A 125 -1.89 7.91 -6.63
C ASP A 125 -1.04 8.31 -5.41
N LEU A 126 -0.61 7.32 -4.63
CA LEU A 126 0.26 7.50 -3.46
C LEU A 126 1.72 7.61 -3.91
N TYR A 127 2.04 8.68 -4.63
CA TYR A 127 3.31 8.91 -5.33
C TYR A 127 4.54 9.04 -4.39
N VAL A 128 4.33 9.32 -3.09
CA VAL A 128 5.41 9.35 -2.08
C VAL A 128 5.43 8.09 -1.23
N CYS A 129 6.54 7.34 -1.26
CA CYS A 129 6.88 6.35 -0.25
C CYS A 129 7.87 6.97 0.75
N GLN A 130 7.35 7.45 1.89
CA GLN A 130 8.16 8.01 2.97
C GLN A 130 8.61 6.91 3.94
N ARG A 131 9.92 6.84 4.22
CA ARG A 131 10.50 5.85 5.15
C ARG A 131 11.43 6.53 6.16
N PRO A 132 10.93 6.85 7.36
CA PRO A 132 11.77 7.23 8.49
C PRO A 132 12.66 6.06 8.91
N VAL A 133 13.96 6.29 9.02
CA VAL A 133 14.95 5.31 9.47
C VAL A 133 15.72 5.91 10.64
N ARG A 134 15.44 5.39 11.83
CA ARG A 134 16.13 5.76 13.07
C ARG A 134 16.47 4.53 13.88
N TRP A 135 17.57 4.58 14.61
CA TRP A 135 17.91 3.52 15.56
C TRP A 135 17.23 3.74 16.92
N PHE A 136 16.79 2.65 17.53
CA PHE A 136 16.27 2.64 18.90
C PHE A 136 17.29 2.01 19.83
N LYS A 137 17.57 2.68 20.96
CA LYS A 137 18.54 2.20 21.94
C LYS A 137 18.19 0.79 22.41
N GLY A 138 19.15 -0.13 22.29
CA GLY A 138 19.00 -1.54 22.69
C GLY A 138 18.66 -2.49 21.54
N VAL A 139 18.33 -1.98 20.35
CA VAL A 139 18.17 -2.82 19.15
C VAL A 139 19.56 -3.22 18.66
N GLU A 140 19.78 -4.53 18.51
CA GLU A 140 21.03 -5.07 17.97
C GLU A 140 21.30 -4.51 16.56
N SER A 141 22.56 -4.24 16.26
CA SER A 141 22.95 -3.63 14.99
C SER A 141 24.24 -4.25 14.44
N PRO A 142 24.33 -4.47 13.12
CA PRO A 142 25.56 -4.95 12.48
C PRO A 142 26.62 -3.85 12.32
N VAL A 143 26.30 -2.58 12.55
CA VAL A 143 27.24 -1.45 12.39
C VAL A 143 27.72 -0.89 13.73
N LYS A 144 28.89 -0.24 13.74
CA LYS A 144 29.53 0.26 14.97
C LYS A 144 28.80 1.44 15.62
N ARG A 145 28.17 2.30 14.82
CA ARG A 145 27.56 3.58 15.27
C ARG A 145 26.14 3.76 14.71
N PRO A 146 25.18 2.88 15.05
CA PRO A 146 23.81 2.99 14.56
C PRO A 146 23.06 4.18 15.16
N ASP A 147 23.53 4.70 16.30
CA ASP A 147 23.03 5.89 16.97
C ASP A 147 23.12 7.17 16.13
N LEU A 148 23.99 7.18 15.11
CA LEU A 148 24.12 8.30 14.18
C LEU A 148 23.10 8.27 13.02
N THR A 149 22.30 7.20 12.92
CA THR A 149 21.29 7.05 11.88
C THR A 149 19.98 7.70 12.33
N ASP A 150 19.70 8.88 11.77
CA ASP A 150 18.40 9.55 11.85
C ASP A 150 18.13 10.24 10.50
N MET A 151 17.35 9.58 9.65
CA MET A 151 17.09 10.03 8.28
C MET A 151 15.65 9.73 7.86
N VAL A 152 15.17 10.49 6.88
CA VAL A 152 13.88 10.23 6.21
C VAL A 152 14.14 10.05 4.72
N VAL A 153 13.82 8.87 4.20
CA VAL A 153 13.92 8.58 2.77
C VAL A 153 12.59 8.90 2.11
N PHE A 154 12.62 9.75 1.08
CA PHE A 154 11.51 9.99 0.16
C PHE A 154 11.80 9.26 -1.14
N ARG A 155 10.97 8.27 -1.45
CA ARG A 155 11.09 7.46 -2.66
C ARG A 155 9.86 7.69 -3.54
N GLU A 156 10.10 7.98 -4.82
CA GLU A 156 9.06 7.98 -5.86
C GLU A 156 8.41 6.59 -5.94
N ASN A 157 7.08 6.55 -6.10
CA ASN A 157 6.27 5.36 -5.83
C ASN A 157 5.14 5.13 -6.84
N SER A 158 5.07 5.94 -7.89
CA SER A 158 4.09 5.87 -8.99
C SER A 158 4.70 5.38 -10.32
N GLU A 159 6.00 5.58 -10.57
CA GLU A 159 6.63 5.33 -11.87
C GLU A 159 7.80 4.33 -11.80
N ASP A 160 8.87 4.59 -12.56
CA ASP A 160 10.08 3.76 -12.71
C ASP A 160 9.77 2.35 -13.25
N ILE A 161 10.73 1.43 -13.17
CA ILE A 161 10.56 0.02 -13.53
C ILE A 161 9.40 -0.65 -12.75
N TYR A 162 8.95 -0.04 -11.66
CA TYR A 162 7.78 -0.48 -10.88
C TYR A 162 6.44 -0.29 -11.61
N ALA A 163 6.41 0.47 -12.71
CA ALA A 163 5.27 0.50 -13.63
C ALA A 163 5.00 -0.87 -14.27
N GLY A 164 6.00 -1.77 -14.28
CA GLY A 164 5.87 -3.14 -14.79
C GLY A 164 5.56 -3.20 -16.28
N ILE A 165 6.08 -2.27 -17.07
CA ILE A 165 5.88 -2.25 -18.52
C ILE A 165 6.91 -3.20 -19.13
N GLU A 166 6.64 -4.50 -19.07
CA GLU A 166 7.59 -5.54 -19.44
C GLU A 166 6.93 -6.69 -20.22
N TRP A 167 7.72 -7.34 -21.07
CA TRP A 167 7.34 -8.48 -21.89
C TRP A 167 8.37 -9.59 -21.78
N ALA A 168 7.88 -10.77 -21.42
CA ALA A 168 8.72 -11.95 -21.24
C ALA A 168 9.33 -12.42 -22.57
N GLU A 169 10.53 -13.00 -22.47
CA GLU A 169 11.24 -13.62 -23.58
C GLU A 169 10.35 -14.62 -24.35
N GLY A 170 10.47 -14.64 -25.67
CA GLY A 170 9.82 -15.63 -26.54
C GLY A 170 8.34 -15.36 -26.84
N THR A 171 7.70 -14.44 -26.11
CA THR A 171 6.30 -14.05 -26.33
C THR A 171 6.09 -13.34 -27.68
N PRO A 172 4.90 -13.45 -28.31
CA PRO A 172 4.58 -12.68 -29.52
C PRO A 172 4.75 -11.16 -29.32
N GLU A 173 4.43 -10.67 -28.13
CA GLU A 173 4.47 -9.25 -27.78
C GLU A 173 5.90 -8.72 -27.76
N VAL A 174 6.85 -9.43 -27.12
CA VAL A 174 8.25 -8.99 -27.10
C VAL A 174 8.87 -9.02 -28.50
N LYS A 175 8.51 -10.02 -29.33
CA LYS A 175 8.97 -10.11 -30.72
C LYS A 175 8.48 -8.93 -31.55
N LYS A 176 7.21 -8.54 -31.38
CA LYS A 176 6.65 -7.34 -32.01
C LYS A 176 7.39 -6.08 -31.57
N LEU A 177 7.66 -5.94 -30.28
CA LEU A 177 8.35 -4.77 -29.73
C LEU A 177 9.80 -4.68 -30.20
N ILE A 178 10.56 -5.77 -30.18
CA ILE A 178 11.94 -5.82 -30.67
C ILE A 178 11.99 -5.45 -32.16
N LYS A 179 11.07 -6.00 -32.96
CA LYS A 179 10.97 -5.66 -34.38
C LYS A 179 10.71 -4.17 -34.58
N PHE A 180 9.75 -3.59 -33.85
CA PHE A 180 9.48 -2.15 -33.88
C PHE A 180 10.72 -1.32 -33.50
N LEU A 181 11.40 -1.70 -32.41
CA LEU A 181 12.60 -1.00 -31.94
C LEU A 181 13.74 -1.03 -32.98
N GLN A 182 13.92 -2.15 -33.68
CA GLN A 182 15.00 -2.31 -34.67
C GLN A 182 14.65 -1.69 -36.03
N GLU A 183 13.47 -1.97 -36.57
CA GLU A 183 13.09 -1.60 -37.95
C GLU A 183 12.59 -0.16 -38.05
N GLU A 184 11.81 0.30 -37.06
CA GLU A 184 11.18 1.63 -37.12
C GLU A 184 11.96 2.67 -36.30
N MET A 185 12.48 2.28 -35.13
CA MET A 185 13.20 3.20 -34.24
C MET A 185 14.73 3.16 -34.41
N GLY A 186 15.25 2.25 -35.25
CA GLY A 186 16.69 2.16 -35.57
C GLY A 186 17.58 1.71 -34.40
N THR A 187 17.03 1.00 -33.42
CA THR A 187 17.76 0.54 -32.23
C THR A 187 18.68 -0.62 -32.60
N THR A 188 19.99 -0.41 -32.49
CA THR A 188 21.02 -1.43 -32.78
C THR A 188 21.66 -2.04 -31.52
N ALA A 189 21.33 -1.52 -30.34
CA ALA A 189 21.94 -1.90 -29.07
C ALA A 189 21.41 -3.23 -28.47
N ILE A 190 20.34 -3.80 -29.03
CA ILE A 190 19.79 -5.08 -28.57
C ILE A 190 20.75 -6.20 -28.98
N ARG A 191 21.58 -6.65 -28.02
CA ARG A 191 22.67 -7.60 -28.28
C ARG A 191 22.18 -8.99 -28.68
N PHE A 192 21.03 -9.44 -28.15
CA PHE A 192 20.48 -10.78 -28.37
C PHE A 192 18.97 -10.73 -28.67
N PRO A 193 18.55 -10.20 -29.83
CA PRO A 193 17.14 -9.90 -30.12
C PRO A 193 16.21 -11.12 -30.09
N ASP A 194 16.72 -12.32 -30.38
CA ASP A 194 15.91 -13.53 -30.39
C ASP A 194 15.64 -14.12 -29.00
N THR A 195 16.44 -13.75 -28.00
CA THR A 195 16.43 -14.31 -26.63
C THR A 195 16.39 -13.24 -25.55
N SER A 196 15.85 -12.05 -25.86
CA SER A 196 15.68 -10.96 -24.89
C SER A 196 14.22 -10.79 -24.49
N GLY A 197 13.98 -10.65 -23.19
CA GLY A 197 12.82 -9.92 -22.67
C GLY A 197 13.07 -8.41 -22.75
N ILE A 198 12.01 -7.59 -22.75
CA ILE A 198 12.12 -6.13 -22.73
C ILE A 198 11.25 -5.59 -21.60
N GLY A 199 11.78 -4.68 -20.79
CA GLY A 199 11.10 -4.02 -19.67
C GLY A 199 11.78 -2.72 -19.27
#